data_AF-F7SZY6-F1
#
_entry.id   AF-F7SZY6-F1
#
_cell.length_a   1.000
_cell.length_b   1.000
_cell.length_c   1.000
_cell.angle_alpha   90.00
_cell.angle_beta   90.00
_cell.angle_gamma   90.00
#
_symmetry.space_group_name_H-M   'P 1'
#
loop_
_entity.id
_entity.type
_entity.pdbx_description
1 polymer ?
#
loop_
_entity_poly.entity_id
_entity_poly.type
_entity_poly.pdbx_seq_one_letter_code
_entity_poly.pdbx_strand_id
1 'polypeptide(L)'
;MSRYETLLEDYARLAGLSPVEDFLANQELVIADIVVGLSVEGDADAGDIAFFATLGRPAPQVARDRLLQLMLEANALWVGTGGCTLGLQAGTGVVVLCARAPLALCDAPALAAALDAFADVGLLWRDVVQGRVTPELPQLAA
;
A
#
# COMPACT_ATOMS: atom_id res chain seq x y z
N MET A 1 -14.29 -16.61 14.54
CA MET A 1 -13.27 -15.63 14.15
C MET A 1 -12.52 -16.25 13.00
N SER A 2 -12.47 -15.56 11.86
CA SER A 2 -11.75 -15.99 10.66
C SER A 2 -10.24 -15.89 10.86
N ARG A 3 -9.46 -16.52 9.97
CA ARG A 3 -8.01 -16.33 9.92
C ARG A 3 -7.63 -14.86 9.74
N TYR A 4 -8.37 -14.13 8.90
CA TYR A 4 -8.15 -12.70 8.68
C TYR A 4 -8.29 -11.88 9.97
N GLU A 5 -9.42 -12.05 10.68
CA GLU A 5 -9.65 -11.36 11.96
C GLU A 5 -8.59 -11.72 13.00
N THR A 6 -8.21 -13.00 13.09
CA THR A 6 -7.17 -13.47 14.01
C THR A 6 -5.82 -12.81 13.71
N LEU A 7 -5.45 -12.73 12.42
CA LEU A 7 -4.21 -12.08 11.99
C LEU A 7 -4.20 -10.60 12.35
N LEU A 8 -5.32 -9.88 12.16
CA LEU A 8 -5.41 -8.47 12.52
C LEU A 8 -5.31 -8.27 14.04
N GLU A 9 -5.93 -9.13 14.84
CA GLU A 9 -5.84 -9.08 16.31
C GLU A 9 -4.40 -9.31 16.78
N ASP A 10 -3.72 -10.31 16.21
CA ASP A 10 -2.33 -10.63 16.55
C ASP A 10 -1.36 -9.53 16.10
N TYR A 11 -1.58 -8.95 14.92
CA TYR A 11 -0.84 -7.77 14.47
C TYR A 11 -1.04 -6.58 15.41
N ALA A 12 -2.28 -6.28 15.81
CA ALA A 12 -2.58 -5.17 16.69
C ALA A 12 -1.86 -5.31 18.04
N ARG A 13 -1.86 -6.52 18.60
CA ARG A 13 -1.10 -6.84 19.82
C ARG A 13 0.41 -6.68 19.61
N LEU A 14 0.95 -7.18 18.50
CA LEU A 14 2.36 -7.06 18.16
C LEU A 14 2.81 -5.60 18.01
N ALA A 15 2.01 -4.79 17.31
CA ALA A 15 2.27 -3.37 17.05
C ALA A 15 1.94 -2.46 18.25
N GLY A 16 1.35 -3.00 19.31
CA GLY A 16 0.97 -2.23 20.50
C GLY A 16 -0.21 -1.28 20.27
N LEU A 17 -1.08 -1.59 19.32
CA LEU A 17 -2.29 -0.81 19.05
C LEU A 17 -3.31 -1.00 20.17
N SER A 18 -3.89 0.10 20.63
CA SER A 18 -4.89 0.09 21.69
C SER A 18 -5.93 1.21 21.49
N PRO A 19 -7.23 0.91 21.63
CA PRO A 19 -7.82 -0.41 21.82
C PRO A 19 -7.78 -1.26 20.54
N VAL A 20 -7.65 -2.58 20.66
CA VAL A 20 -7.54 -3.49 19.49
C VAL A 20 -8.85 -3.50 18.70
N GLU A 21 -9.97 -3.31 19.38
CA GLU A 21 -11.32 -3.31 18.83
C GLU A 21 -11.52 -2.18 17.80
N ASP A 22 -10.92 -1.01 18.03
CA ASP A 22 -11.00 0.12 17.11
C ASP A 22 -10.28 -0.21 15.79
N PHE A 23 -9.13 -0.88 15.86
CA PHE A 23 -8.42 -1.33 14.67
C PHE A 23 -9.20 -2.41 13.92
N LEU A 24 -9.77 -3.39 14.62
CA LEU A 24 -10.58 -4.43 13.98
C LEU A 24 -11.84 -3.87 13.29
N ALA A 25 -12.43 -2.81 13.86
CA ALA A 25 -13.60 -2.15 13.29
C ALA A 25 -13.26 -1.29 12.06
N ASN A 26 -12.16 -0.54 12.11
CA ASN A 26 -11.80 0.41 11.05
C ASN A 26 -10.90 -0.21 9.96
N GLN A 27 -10.07 -1.19 10.32
CA GLN A 27 -9.08 -1.85 9.46
C GLN A 27 -8.16 -0.85 8.75
N GLU A 28 -7.86 0.25 9.43
CA GLU A 28 -7.01 1.34 8.96
C GLU A 28 -5.92 1.63 9.99
N LEU A 29 -4.74 2.00 9.49
CA LEU A 29 -3.55 2.33 10.27
C LEU A 29 -2.91 3.59 9.73
N VAL A 30 -2.19 4.30 10.60
CA VAL A 30 -1.31 5.39 10.18
C VAL A 30 0.14 4.97 10.41
N ILE A 31 0.90 4.84 9.33
CA ILE A 31 2.33 4.48 9.36
C ILE A 31 3.09 5.60 8.67
N ALA A 32 3.94 6.31 9.41
CA ALA A 32 4.71 7.46 8.90
C ALA A 32 3.87 8.46 8.07
N ASP A 33 2.70 8.86 8.60
CA ASP A 33 1.73 9.74 7.96
C ASP A 33 1.05 9.19 6.68
N ILE A 34 1.19 7.90 6.38
CA ILE A 34 0.41 7.22 5.35
C ILE A 34 -0.75 6.49 6.04
N VAL A 35 -1.98 6.84 5.65
CA VAL A 35 -3.17 6.07 6.04
C VAL A 35 -3.23 4.84 5.15
N VAL A 36 -3.10 3.66 5.76
CA VAL A 36 -3.14 2.35 5.10
C VAL A 36 -4.44 1.66 5.47
N GLY A 37 -5.28 1.40 4.48
CA GLY A 37 -6.46 0.56 4.61
C GLY A 37 -6.12 -0.91 4.33
N LEU A 38 -6.77 -1.79 5.06
CA LEU A 38 -6.71 -3.24 4.93
C LEU A 38 -8.08 -3.76 4.50
N SER A 39 -8.10 -4.71 3.58
CA SER A 39 -9.31 -5.47 3.27
C SER A 39 -8.96 -6.91 2.94
N VAL A 40 -9.92 -7.80 3.15
CA VAL A 40 -9.81 -9.18 2.67
C VAL A 40 -10.41 -9.30 1.28
N GLU A 41 -9.70 -9.96 0.38
CA GLU A 41 -10.16 -10.26 -0.98
C GLU A 41 -10.40 -11.76 -1.10
N GLY A 42 -11.65 -12.12 -1.40
CA GLY A 42 -12.09 -13.51 -1.48
C GLY A 42 -12.48 -14.09 -0.13
N ASP A 43 -12.01 -15.29 0.17
CA ASP A 43 -12.38 -16.06 1.36
C ASP A 43 -11.60 -15.59 2.61
N ALA A 44 -12.27 -15.47 3.75
CA ALA A 44 -11.67 -14.91 4.98
C ALA A 44 -10.67 -15.86 5.68
N ASP A 45 -10.56 -17.10 5.22
CA ASP A 45 -9.62 -18.10 5.74
C ASP A 45 -8.52 -18.47 4.74
N ALA A 46 -8.75 -18.31 3.44
CA ALA A 46 -7.84 -18.73 2.37
C ALA A 46 -7.54 -17.68 1.28
N GLY A 47 -8.14 -16.49 1.35
CA GLY A 47 -7.99 -15.43 0.36
C GLY A 47 -6.70 -14.62 0.48
N ASP A 48 -6.74 -13.38 0.00
CA ASP A 48 -5.65 -12.42 0.07
C ASP A 48 -5.99 -11.28 1.02
N ILE A 49 -4.96 -10.67 1.61
CA ILE A 49 -5.06 -9.38 2.27
C ILE A 49 -4.65 -8.33 1.25
N ALA A 50 -5.51 -7.35 1.00
CA ALA A 50 -5.20 -6.18 0.23
C ALA A 50 -4.81 -5.02 1.16
N PHE A 51 -3.77 -4.30 0.75
CA PHE A 51 -3.30 -3.06 1.37
C PHE A 51 -3.53 -1.93 0.39
N PHE A 52 -4.03 -0.79 0.84
CA PHE A 52 -4.16 0.36 -0.03
C PHE A 52 -3.96 1.69 0.69
N ALA A 53 -3.43 2.67 -0.03
CA ALA A 53 -3.29 4.03 0.46
C ALA A 53 -3.56 5.02 -0.66
N THR A 54 -4.18 6.14 -0.31
CA THR A 54 -4.32 7.29 -1.20
C THR A 54 -3.08 8.17 -1.10
N LEU A 55 -2.43 8.46 -2.23
CA LEU A 55 -1.25 9.33 -2.32
C LEU A 55 -1.60 10.78 -2.70
N GLY A 56 -2.90 11.06 -2.83
CA GLY A 56 -3.45 12.36 -3.22
C GLY A 56 -3.52 12.55 -4.72
N ARG A 57 -3.88 13.76 -5.15
CA ARG A 57 -3.87 14.15 -6.57
C ARG A 57 -2.49 14.69 -6.96
N PRO A 58 -2.06 14.49 -8.21
CA PRO A 58 -0.86 15.14 -8.71
C PRO A 58 -0.91 16.65 -8.50
N ALA A 59 0.16 17.24 -7.97
CA ALA A 59 0.24 18.68 -7.79
C ALA A 59 0.20 19.41 -9.16
N PRO A 60 -0.29 20.66 -9.24
CA PRO A 60 -0.50 21.35 -10.52
C PRO A 60 0.73 21.46 -11.42
N GLN A 61 1.93 21.52 -10.82
CA GLN A 61 3.20 21.59 -11.53
C GLN A 61 3.70 20.24 -12.07
N VAL A 62 3.10 19.13 -11.66
CA VAL A 62 3.51 17.79 -12.11
C VAL A 62 2.92 17.53 -13.49
N ALA A 63 3.80 17.28 -14.46
CA ALA A 63 3.39 16.91 -15.81
C ALA A 63 2.67 15.55 -15.79
N ARG A 64 1.34 15.58 -15.92
CA ARG A 64 0.48 14.40 -15.74
C ARG A 64 0.87 13.23 -16.65
N ASP A 65 1.12 13.48 -17.93
CA ASP A 65 1.46 12.41 -18.87
C ASP A 65 2.79 11.73 -18.52
N ARG A 66 3.77 12.52 -18.05
CA ARG A 66 5.06 11.98 -17.60
C ARG A 66 4.91 11.18 -16.31
N LEU A 67 4.08 11.64 -15.36
CA LEU A 67 3.79 10.89 -14.14
C LEU A 67 3.11 9.55 -14.46
N LEU A 68 2.13 9.55 -15.36
CA LEU A 68 1.44 8.31 -15.73
C LEU A 68 2.36 7.32 -16.42
N GLN A 69 3.22 7.79 -17.33
CA GLN A 69 4.25 6.95 -17.92
C GLN A 69 5.18 6.37 -16.86
N LEU A 70 5.66 7.21 -15.94
CA LEU A 70 6.55 6.80 -14.85
C LEU A 70 5.90 5.75 -13.92
N MET A 71 4.62 5.91 -13.59
CA MET A 71 3.88 4.92 -12.79
C MET A 71 3.76 3.58 -13.52
N LEU A 72 3.52 3.59 -14.84
CA LEU A 72 3.48 2.37 -15.64
C LEU A 72 4.86 1.69 -15.72
N GLU A 73 5.92 2.47 -15.92
CA GLU A 73 7.30 1.98 -15.92
C GLU A 73 7.69 1.40 -14.54
N ALA A 74 7.30 2.05 -13.45
CA ALA A 74 7.56 1.58 -12.09
C ALA A 74 6.81 0.27 -11.77
N ASN A 75 5.59 0.13 -12.26
CA ASN A 75 4.79 -1.09 -12.14
C ASN A 75 5.35 -2.25 -12.98
N ALA A 76 6.15 -1.96 -14.03
CA ALA A 76 6.72 -3.00 -14.88
C ALA A 76 7.68 -3.88 -14.06
N LEU A 77 7.30 -5.15 -13.85
CA LEU A 77 8.00 -6.07 -12.95
C LEU A 77 8.22 -5.50 -11.54
N TRP A 78 7.39 -4.52 -11.13
CA TRP A 78 7.42 -3.86 -9.83
C TRP A 78 8.76 -3.22 -9.46
N VAL A 79 9.60 -2.87 -10.43
CA VAL A 79 10.96 -2.34 -10.19
C VAL A 79 10.98 -1.02 -9.43
N GLY A 80 9.93 -0.21 -9.58
CA GLY A 80 9.80 1.07 -8.89
C GLY A 80 8.90 1.04 -7.67
N THR A 81 8.33 -0.12 -7.34
CA THR A 81 7.25 -0.23 -6.34
C THR A 81 7.41 -1.38 -5.35
N GLY A 82 8.42 -2.24 -5.51
CA GLY A 82 8.74 -3.30 -4.54
C GLY A 82 7.61 -4.31 -4.33
N GLY A 83 6.80 -4.56 -5.37
CA GLY A 83 5.63 -5.46 -5.34
C GLY A 83 4.28 -4.73 -5.23
N CYS A 84 4.28 -3.42 -4.97
CA CYS A 84 3.05 -2.62 -4.95
C CYS A 84 2.63 -2.19 -6.36
N THR A 85 1.36 -1.87 -6.58
CA THR A 85 0.86 -1.36 -7.86
C THR A 85 0.34 0.06 -7.66
N LEU A 86 0.80 0.97 -8.51
CA LEU A 86 0.29 2.34 -8.59
C LEU A 86 -0.88 2.40 -9.58
N GLY A 87 -1.93 3.13 -9.21
CA GLY A 87 -3.10 3.33 -10.05
C GLY A 87 -3.71 4.72 -9.90
N LEU A 88 -4.72 4.99 -10.72
CA LEU A 88 -5.61 6.13 -10.55
C LEU A 88 -6.98 5.63 -10.12
N GLN A 89 -7.56 6.28 -9.12
CA GLN A 89 -8.97 6.10 -8.81
C GLN A 89 -9.83 6.66 -9.96
N ALA A 90 -10.82 5.90 -10.41
CA ALA A 90 -11.68 6.31 -11.51
C ALA A 90 -12.51 7.56 -11.14
N GLY A 91 -12.65 8.51 -12.08
CA GLY A 91 -13.45 9.73 -11.91
C GLY A 91 -12.80 10.84 -11.05
N THR A 92 -11.95 10.47 -10.10
CA THR A 92 -11.19 11.40 -9.26
C THR A 92 -9.72 11.15 -9.56
N GLY A 93 -8.95 11.91 -10.32
CA GLY A 93 -7.53 11.57 -10.61
C GLY A 93 -6.52 11.46 -9.42
N VAL A 94 -6.97 11.07 -8.22
CA VAL A 94 -6.23 10.60 -7.06
C VAL A 94 -5.40 9.37 -7.43
N VAL A 95 -4.13 9.42 -7.07
CA VAL A 95 -3.20 8.31 -7.17
C VAL A 95 -3.39 7.41 -5.96
N VAL A 96 -3.47 6.11 -6.21
CA VAL A 96 -3.58 5.07 -5.18
C VAL A 96 -2.39 4.12 -5.29
N LEU A 97 -1.92 3.64 -4.15
CA LEU A 97 -0.97 2.53 -4.05
C LEU A 97 -1.72 1.33 -3.49
N CYS A 98 -1.56 0.17 -4.11
CA CYS A 98 -2.17 -1.08 -3.65
C CYS A 98 -1.11 -2.18 -3.58
N ALA A 99 -1.24 -3.09 -2.62
CA ALA A 99 -0.48 -4.34 -2.59
C ALA A 99 -1.39 -5.49 -2.14
N ARG A 100 -0.94 -6.73 -2.31
CA ARG A 100 -1.65 -7.90 -1.82
C ARG A 100 -0.69 -8.94 -1.27
N ALA A 101 -1.12 -9.70 -0.27
CA ALA A 101 -0.39 -10.84 0.26
C ALA A 101 -1.34 -12.02 0.54
N PRO A 102 -0.95 -13.27 0.23
CA PRO A 102 -1.77 -14.44 0.54
C PRO A 102 -1.95 -14.60 2.05
N LEU A 103 -3.21 -14.66 2.51
CA LEU A 103 -3.52 -14.78 3.93
C LEU A 103 -2.93 -16.07 4.53
N ALA A 104 -2.91 -17.15 3.74
CA ALA A 104 -2.33 -18.44 4.14
C ALA A 104 -0.83 -18.37 4.49
N LEU A 105 -0.10 -17.39 3.94
CA LEU A 105 1.35 -17.23 4.12
C LEU A 105 1.70 -16.05 5.03
N CYS A 106 0.70 -15.34 5.55
CA CYS A 106 0.89 -14.15 6.36
C CYS A 106 0.64 -14.44 7.84
N ASP A 107 1.61 -14.13 8.69
CA ASP A 107 1.49 -14.04 10.14
C ASP A 107 1.71 -12.58 10.60
N ALA A 108 1.52 -12.28 11.88
CA ALA A 108 1.60 -10.90 12.38
C ALA A 108 2.96 -10.22 12.12
N PRO A 109 4.13 -10.87 12.34
CA PRO A 109 5.42 -10.30 11.95
C PRO A 109 5.58 -10.07 10.45
N ALA A 110 5.13 -11.01 9.61
CA ALA A 110 5.18 -10.84 8.16
C ALA A 110 4.28 -9.68 7.69
N LEU A 111 3.10 -9.53 8.29
CA LEU A 111 2.20 -8.41 8.04
C LEU A 111 2.83 -7.08 8.44
N ALA A 112 3.48 -7.00 9.61
CA ALA A 112 4.18 -5.81 10.05
C ALA A 112 5.29 -5.39 9.07
N ALA A 113 6.15 -6.33 8.67
CA ALA A 113 7.20 -6.07 7.69
C ALA A 113 6.65 -5.64 6.32
N ALA A 114 5.54 -6.26 5.87
CA ALA A 114 4.88 -5.89 4.62
C ALA A 114 4.28 -4.47 4.67
N LEU A 115 3.68 -4.09 5.80
CA LEU A 115 3.10 -2.77 6.01
C LEU A 115 4.17 -1.67 6.09
N ASP A 116 5.30 -1.94 6.75
CA ASP A 116 6.44 -1.01 6.78
C ASP A 116 7.00 -0.79 5.36
N ALA A 117 7.26 -1.87 4.62
CA ALA A 117 7.72 -1.77 3.24
C ALA A 117 6.71 -1.06 2.32
N PHE A 118 5.42 -1.31 2.52
CA PHE A 118 4.34 -0.62 1.81
C PHE A 118 4.33 0.89 2.12
N ALA A 119 4.50 1.26 3.39
CA ALA A 119 4.54 2.66 3.81
C ALA A 119 5.75 3.40 3.22
N ASP A 120 6.92 2.78 3.17
CA ASP A 120 8.13 3.35 2.54
C ASP A 120 7.89 3.66 1.05
N VAL A 121 7.27 2.73 0.32
CA VAL A 121 6.90 2.95 -1.09
C VAL A 121 5.84 4.06 -1.19
N GLY A 122 4.85 4.07 -0.30
CA GLY A 122 3.81 5.08 -0.23
C GLY A 122 4.36 6.49 0.01
N LEU A 123 5.33 6.63 0.92
CA LEU A 123 6.02 7.88 1.22
C LEU A 123 6.74 8.43 -0.01
N LEU A 124 7.57 7.60 -0.64
CA LEU A 124 8.29 7.98 -1.86
C LEU A 124 7.31 8.44 -2.93
N TRP A 125 6.30 7.63 -3.24
CA TRP A 125 5.37 7.95 -4.33
C TRP A 125 4.45 9.11 -4.01
N ARG A 126 4.09 9.35 -2.75
CA ARG A 126 3.43 10.58 -2.34
C ARG A 126 4.28 11.80 -2.68
N ASP A 127 5.58 11.77 -2.42
CA ASP A 127 6.48 12.87 -2.78
C ASP A 127 6.61 13.06 -4.29
N VAL A 128 6.62 11.98 -5.07
CA VAL A 128 6.61 12.03 -6.54
C VAL A 128 5.32 12.68 -7.05
N VAL A 129 4.16 12.25 -6.53
CA VAL A 129 2.84 12.78 -6.89
C VAL A 129 2.72 14.27 -6.54
N GLN A 130 3.33 14.69 -5.43
CA GLN A 130 3.37 16.10 -5.03
C GLN A 130 4.47 16.91 -5.74
N GLY A 131 5.26 16.29 -6.63
CA GLY A 131 6.32 16.97 -7.37
C GLY A 131 7.49 17.42 -6.48
N ARG A 132 7.67 16.78 -5.32
CA ARG A 132 8.78 17.05 -4.38
C ARG A 132 10.06 16.35 -4.79
N VAL A 133 9.93 15.18 -5.43
CA VAL A 133 11.05 14.37 -5.90
C VAL A 133 10.76 13.82 -7.30
N THR A 134 11.82 13.49 -8.04
CA THR A 134 11.73 12.71 -9.28
C THR A 134 12.53 11.43 -9.05
N PRO A 135 11.91 10.25 -9.06
CA PRO A 135 12.60 9.02 -8.76
C PRO A 135 13.37 8.55 -10.01
N GLU A 136 14.54 7.97 -9.79
CA GLU A 136 15.25 7.23 -10.83
C GLU A 136 14.86 5.75 -10.71
N LEU A 137 14.26 5.22 -11.77
CA LEU A 137 13.90 3.80 -11.81
C LEU A 137 15.13 2.95 -12.15
N PRO A 138 15.29 1.77 -11.54
CA PRO A 138 16.30 0.81 -11.96
C PRO A 138 16.15 0.46 -13.44
N GLN A 139 17.26 0.45 -14.18
CA GLN A 139 17.25 0.00 -15.57
C GLN A 139 17.22 -1.53 -15.62
N LEU A 140 16.14 -2.09 -16.13
CA LEU A 140 16.08 -3.51 -16.45
C LEU A 140 16.91 -3.78 -17.71
N ALA A 141 17.80 -4.77 -17.66
CA ALA A 141 18.43 -5.29 -18.86
C ALA A 141 17.35 -5.97 -19.71
N ALA A 142 17.22 -5.54 -20.97
CA ALA A 142 16.29 -6.11 -21.95
C ALA A 142 16.79 -7.44 -22.51
#